data_AF-A0AA38L002-F1
#
_entry.id   AF-A0AA38L002-F1
#
_cell.length_a   1.000
_cell.length_b   1.000
_cell.length_c   1.000
_cell.angle_alpha   90.00
_cell.angle_beta   90.00
_cell.angle_gamma   90.00
#
_symmetry.space_group_name_H-M   'P 1'
#
loop_
_entity.id
_entity.type
_entity.pdbx_description
1 polymer ?
#
loop_
_entity_poly.entity_id
_entity_poly.type
_entity_poly.pdbx_seq_one_letter_code
_entity_poly.pdbx_strand_id
1 'polypeptide(L)'
;SQVKCLSCGTESNKMDEIMDINLEILHANSLKEPLGRFLHVEVLDGNNKYNCEKCKKLSVAHKQLSIIQAPNVLVIQLKRFED
;
A
#
# COMPACT_ATOMS: atom_id res chain seq x y z
N SER A 1 -3.82 2.60 5.69
CA SER A 1 -4.11 2.26 4.28
C SER A 1 -5.44 2.87 3.87
N GLN A 2 -5.60 3.18 2.58
CA GLN A 2 -6.86 3.58 1.96
C GLN A 2 -7.15 2.64 0.80
N VAL A 3 -8.40 2.19 0.67
CA VAL A 3 -8.92 1.50 -0.52
C VAL A 3 -10.08 2.30 -1.09
N LYS A 4 -9.99 2.72 -2.34
CA LYS A 4 -11.01 3.46 -3.06
C LYS A 4 -11.57 2.63 -4.21
N CYS A 5 -12.84 2.26 -4.12
CA CYS A 5 -13.53 1.55 -5.19
C CYS A 5 -13.68 2.45 -6.42
N LEU A 6 -13.20 2.00 -7.60
CA LEU A 6 -13.30 2.80 -8.83
C LEU A 6 -14.70 2.78 -9.45
N SER A 7 -15.54 1.80 -9.07
CA SER A 7 -16.92 1.72 -9.57
C SER A 7 -17.87 2.72 -8.90
N CYS A 8 -17.68 3.01 -7.61
CA CYS A 8 -18.63 3.81 -6.82
C CYS A 8 -17.99 4.92 -5.97
N GLY A 9 -16.67 5.05 -6.01
CA GLY A 9 -15.90 6.07 -5.29
C GLY A 9 -15.83 5.89 -3.78
N THR A 10 -16.40 4.82 -3.21
CA THR A 10 -16.38 4.60 -1.75
C THR A 10 -14.95 4.35 -1.28
N GLU A 11 -14.58 5.04 -0.21
CA GLU A 11 -13.28 4.92 0.43
C GLU A 11 -13.41 4.13 1.73
N SER A 12 -12.55 3.14 1.91
CA SER A 12 -12.36 2.38 3.14
C SER A 12 -10.97 2.71 3.67
N ASN A 13 -10.91 3.36 4.83
CA ASN A 13 -9.67 3.82 5.44
C ASN A 13 -9.40 3.02 6.71
N LYS A 14 -8.15 2.56 6.87
CA LYS A 14 -7.66 1.92 8.08
C LYS A 14 -6.41 2.65 8.56
N MET A 15 -6.42 3.15 9.78
CA MET A 15 -5.22 3.72 10.42
C MET A 15 -4.57 2.62 11.23
N ASP A 16 -3.31 2.33 10.93
CA ASP A 16 -2.52 1.29 11.57
C ASP A 16 -1.21 1.91 12.06
N GLU A 17 -0.79 1.52 13.26
CA GLU A 17 0.56 1.79 13.75
C GLU A 17 1.53 0.77 13.17
N ILE A 18 2.71 1.22 12.74
CA ILE A 18 3.77 0.35 12.22
C ILE A 18 5.06 0.61 12.98
N MET A 19 5.80 -0.45 13.29
CA MET A 19 7.09 -0.37 13.99
C MET A 19 8.25 -0.17 13.00
N ASP A 20 8.12 -0.73 11.81
CA ASP A 20 9.12 -0.72 10.76
C ASP A 20 8.47 -0.73 9.36
N ILE A 21 9.24 -0.26 8.38
CA ILE A 21 8.87 -0.33 6.97
C ILE A 21 9.74 -1.38 6.28
N ASN A 22 9.11 -2.39 5.70
CA ASN A 22 9.77 -3.43 4.92
C ASN A 22 9.84 -3.01 3.45
N LEU A 23 11.05 -2.82 2.92
CA LEU A 23 11.26 -2.35 1.57
C LEU A 23 11.89 -3.42 0.67
N GLU A 24 11.25 -3.62 -0.48
CA GLU A 24 11.82 -4.39 -1.59
C GLU A 24 12.87 -3.56 -2.34
N ILE A 25 14.12 -3.96 -2.17
CA ILE A 25 15.28 -3.20 -2.68
C ILE A 25 15.90 -3.80 -3.94
N LEU A 26 15.35 -4.90 -4.46
CA LEU A 26 15.78 -5.44 -5.74
C LEU A 26 15.69 -4.35 -6.81
N HIS A 27 16.78 -4.24 -7.58
CA HIS A 27 16.96 -3.26 -8.66
C HIS A 27 16.90 -1.78 -8.24
N ALA A 28 16.99 -1.45 -6.95
CA ALA A 28 17.01 -0.07 -6.48
C ALA A 28 18.44 0.41 -6.15
N ASN A 29 18.78 1.61 -6.60
CA ASN A 29 20.09 2.25 -6.32
C ASN A 29 20.05 3.20 -5.12
N SER A 30 18.87 3.46 -4.55
CA SER A 30 18.67 4.32 -3.38
C SER A 30 17.39 3.93 -2.64
N LEU A 31 17.22 4.36 -1.39
CA LEU A 31 15.98 4.12 -0.63
C LEU A 31 14.77 4.90 -1.15
N LYS A 32 14.99 5.99 -1.90
CA LYS A 32 13.92 6.85 -2.41
C LYS A 32 12.98 6.08 -3.34
N GLU A 33 13.54 5.22 -4.17
CA GLU A 33 12.77 4.44 -5.15
C GLU A 33 11.90 3.36 -4.47
N PRO A 34 12.42 2.47 -3.60
CA PRO A 34 11.61 1.53 -2.84
C PRO A 34 10.56 2.19 -1.94
N LEU A 35 10.89 3.30 -1.26
CA LEU A 35 9.91 4.07 -0.48
C LEU A 35 8.79 4.62 -1.38
N GLY A 36 9.15 5.12 -2.56
CA GLY A 36 8.18 5.56 -3.57
C GLY A 36 7.25 4.43 -4.00
N ARG A 37 7.80 3.24 -4.28
CA ARG A 37 7.01 2.04 -4.61
C ARG A 37 6.08 1.62 -3.46
N PHE A 38 6.58 1.62 -2.22
CA PHE A 38 5.82 1.25 -1.03
C PHE A 38 4.59 2.14 -0.79
N LEU A 39 4.70 3.44 -1.14
CA LEU A 39 3.61 4.42 -0.99
C LEU A 39 2.81 4.62 -2.29
N HIS A 40 3.18 3.92 -3.36
CA HIS A 40 2.53 4.06 -4.66
C HIS A 40 1.09 3.52 -4.60
N VAL A 41 0.23 4.05 -5.45
CA VAL A 41 -1.13 3.54 -5.61
C VAL A 41 -1.08 2.18 -6.32
N GLU A 42 -1.54 1.14 -5.66
CA GLU A 42 -1.73 -0.19 -6.23
C GLU A 42 -3.14 -0.29 -6.83
N VAL A 43 -3.26 -0.93 -8.00
CA VAL A 43 -4.56 -1.27 -8.59
C VAL A 43 -4.93 -2.69 -8.18
N LEU A 44 -6.06 -2.82 -7.52
CA LEU A 44 -6.68 -4.09 -7.15
C LEU A 44 -7.59 -4.55 -8.29
N ASP A 45 -7.08 -5.36 -9.21
CA ASP A 45 -7.78 -5.86 -10.40
C ASP A 45 -7.61 -7.37 -10.60
N GLY A 46 -8.04 -7.88 -11.76
CA GLY A 46 -7.91 -9.30 -12.12
C GLY A 46 -8.49 -10.24 -11.05
N ASN A 47 -7.64 -11.12 -10.51
CA ASN A 47 -7.96 -12.05 -9.43
C ASN A 47 -7.88 -11.41 -8.02
N ASN A 48 -7.32 -10.20 -7.91
CA ASN A 48 -7.11 -9.46 -6.66
C ASN A 48 -8.10 -8.28 -6.51
N LYS A 49 -9.29 -8.40 -7.10
CA LYS A 49 -10.33 -7.35 -7.01
C LYS A 49 -10.80 -7.14 -5.57
N TYR A 50 -11.14 -5.90 -5.25
CA TYR A 50 -11.67 -5.52 -3.95
C TYR A 50 -13.16 -5.88 -3.83
N ASN A 51 -13.56 -6.54 -2.73
CA ASN A 51 -14.97 -6.76 -2.42
C ASN A 51 -15.60 -5.48 -1.84
N CYS A 52 -16.31 -4.72 -2.67
CA CYS A 52 -16.90 -3.46 -2.25
C CYS A 52 -18.27 -3.67 -1.58
N GLU A 53 -18.39 -3.33 -0.31
CA GLU A 53 -19.64 -3.47 0.46
C GLU A 53 -20.80 -2.64 -0.13
N LYS A 54 -20.51 -1.43 -0.62
CA LYS A 54 -21.53 -0.57 -1.26
C LYS A 54 -22.02 -1.14 -2.60
N CYS A 55 -21.13 -1.70 -3.42
CA CYS A 55 -21.49 -2.31 -4.70
C CYS A 55 -22.00 -3.75 -4.56
N LYS A 56 -21.75 -4.40 -3.41
CA LYS A 56 -22.02 -5.82 -3.14
C LYS A 56 -21.40 -6.77 -4.16
N LYS A 57 -20.20 -6.43 -4.66
CA LYS A 57 -19.46 -7.22 -5.66
C LYS A 57 -17.96 -6.92 -5.67
N LEU A 58 -17.19 -7.83 -6.25
CA LEU A 58 -15.79 -7.60 -6.62
C LEU A 58 -15.69 -6.46 -7.65
N SER A 59 -14.88 -5.45 -7.34
CA SER A 59 -14.68 -4.25 -8.15
C SER A 59 -13.20 -3.90 -8.24
N VAL A 60 -12.82 -3.22 -9.33
CA VAL A 60 -11.49 -2.62 -9.40
C VAL A 60 -11.41 -1.49 -8.37
N ALA A 61 -10.29 -1.41 -7.66
CA ALA A 61 -10.06 -0.39 -6.65
C ALA A 61 -8.62 0.10 -6.68
N HIS A 62 -8.39 1.31 -6.17
CA HIS A 62 -7.07 1.79 -5.83
C HIS A 62 -6.80 1.51 -4.35
N LYS A 63 -5.62 0.99 -4.03
CA LYS A 63 -5.14 0.83 -2.65
C LYS A 63 -3.86 1.65 -2.48
N GLN A 64 -3.74 2.37 -1.38
CA GLN A 64 -2.56 3.17 -1.10
C GLN A 64 -2.20 3.13 0.38
N LEU A 65 -0.89 3.19 0.66
CA LEU A 65 -0.33 3.48 1.97
C LEU A 65 0.15 4.92 2.03
N SER A 66 -0.11 5.57 3.16
CA SER A 66 0.32 6.95 3.43
C SER A 66 0.84 7.03 4.85
N ILE A 67 1.92 7.79 5.05
CA ILE A 67 2.45 8.09 6.38
C ILE A 67 1.76 9.35 6.88
N ILE A 68 0.94 9.22 7.92
CA ILE A 68 0.20 10.34 8.52
C ILE A 68 1.11 11.13 9.47
N GLN A 69 1.99 10.44 10.18
CA GLN A 69 2.94 11.02 11.12
C GLN A 69 4.28 10.28 11.02
N ALA A 70 5.37 11.05 10.96
CA ALA A 70 6.72 10.49 10.99
C ALA A 70 7.12 10.13 12.43
N PRO A 71 7.76 8.98 12.67
CA PRO A 71 8.26 8.61 13.99
C PRO A 71 9.55 9.39 14.34
N ASN A 72 9.88 9.46 15.64
CA ASN A 72 11.16 10.02 16.10
C ASN A 72 12.36 9.17 15.63
N VAL A 73 12.16 7.86 15.51
CA VAL A 73 13.13 6.90 14.99
C VAL A 73 12.43 6.09 13.91
N LEU A 74 12.94 6.14 12.68
CA LEU A 74 12.43 5.36 11.56
C LEU A 74 13.27 4.10 11.40
N VAL A 75 12.63 2.93 11.52
CA VAL A 75 13.25 1.63 11.26
C VAL A 75 12.84 1.15 9.87
N ILE A 76 13.84 0.82 9.04
CA ILE A 76 13.63 0.30 7.68
C ILE A 76 14.31 -1.06 7.57
N GLN A 77 13.51 -2.09 7.31
CA GLN A 77 14.01 -3.42 7.01
C GLN A 77 14.18 -3.57 5.49
N LEU A 78 15.41 -3.85 5.06
CA LEU A 78 15.72 -4.08 3.66
C LEU A 78 15.51 -5.56 3.33
N LYS A 79 14.52 -5.86 2.49
CA LYS A 79 14.27 -7.22 2.01
C LYS A 79 15.33 -7.60 0.98
N ARG A 80 16.45 -8.16 1.48
CA ARG A 80 17.66 -8.52 0.72
C ARG A 80 17.61 -9.91 0.10
N PHE A 81 16.75 -10.76 0.61
CA PHE A 81 16.66 -12.17 0.23
C PHE A 81 15.28 -12.42 -0.38
N GLU A 82 15.26 -13.22 -1.44
CA GLU A 82 14.04 -13.80 -2.00
C GLU A 82 13.78 -15.12 -1.25
N ASP A 83 12.52 -15.37 -0.87
CA ASP A 83 12.06 -16.66 -0.35
C ASP A 83 11.66 -17.58 -1.50
#